data_AF-A0A1F8NDZ3-F1
#
_entry.id   AF-A0A1F8NDZ3-F1
#
_cell.length_a   1.000
_cell.length_b   1.000
_cell.length_c   1.000
_cell.angle_alpha   90.00
_cell.angle_beta   90.00
_cell.angle_gamma   90.00
#
_symmetry.space_group_name_H-M   'P 1'
#
loop_
_entity.id
_entity.type
_entity.pdbx_description
1 polymer ?
#
loop_
_entity_poly.entity_id
_entity_poly.type
_entity_poly.pdbx_seq_one_letter_code
_entity_poly.pdbx_strand_id
1 'polypeptide(L)'
;MVLLAGDSYAVGLEEPLRDQLRARGRTMHWTGASGLRTEQVIERARWVMAQFPDASVLVVSCGANDASVNGANLTDAVLAAREFQETAPLPVLWLSPPSTARYWASPAVGIGETLPVDLPLPDRQHPNAAGYRSWSEQIVRRLEEING
;
A
#
# COMPACT_ATOMS: atom_id res chain seq x y z
N MET A 1 1.76 2.77 -16.03
CA MET A 1 0.73 1.92 -15.38
C MET A 1 0.96 1.93 -13.87
N VAL A 2 -0.08 1.84 -13.04
CA VAL A 2 0.02 1.74 -11.57
C VAL A 2 -0.20 0.30 -11.12
N LEU A 3 0.59 -0.20 -10.18
CA LEU A 3 0.37 -1.51 -9.56
C LEU A 3 -0.15 -1.30 -8.13
N LEU A 4 -1.12 -2.11 -7.69
CA LEU A 4 -1.62 -2.10 -6.31
C LEU A 4 -1.51 -3.53 -5.73
N ALA A 5 -0.71 -3.69 -4.69
CA ALA A 5 -0.59 -4.92 -3.94
C ALA A 5 -0.93 -4.67 -2.46
N GLY A 6 -1.53 -5.64 -1.79
CA GLY A 6 -1.70 -5.52 -0.35
C GLY A 6 -2.76 -6.39 0.28
N ASP A 7 -3.04 -6.11 1.54
CA ASP A 7 -4.01 -6.80 2.37
C ASP A 7 -5.46 -6.30 2.14
N SER A 8 -6.33 -6.39 3.16
CA SER A 8 -7.72 -5.93 3.09
C SER A 8 -7.87 -4.43 2.82
N TYR A 9 -6.85 -3.60 3.13
CA TYR A 9 -6.87 -2.19 2.76
C TYR A 9 -6.69 -1.98 1.26
N ALA A 10 -5.84 -2.79 0.61
CA ALA A 10 -5.70 -2.77 -0.85
C ALA A 10 -6.97 -3.29 -1.55
N VAL A 11 -7.72 -4.21 -0.93
CA VAL A 11 -9.05 -4.65 -1.42
C VAL A 11 -10.01 -3.45 -1.42
N GLY A 12 -10.14 -2.72 -0.31
CA GLY A 12 -11.05 -1.57 -0.22
C GLY A 12 -10.65 -0.38 -1.10
N LEU A 13 -9.38 -0.26 -1.47
CA LEU A 13 -8.87 0.77 -2.37
C LEU A 13 -9.09 0.46 -3.85
N GLU A 14 -9.35 -0.80 -4.21
CA GLU A 14 -9.31 -1.25 -5.60
C GLU A 14 -10.21 -0.42 -6.52
N GLU A 15 -11.51 -0.40 -6.26
CA GLU A 15 -12.48 0.34 -7.07
C GLU A 15 -12.24 1.86 -7.06
N PRO A 16 -12.17 2.55 -5.90
CA PRO A 16 -12.06 4.00 -5.88
C PRO A 16 -10.73 4.50 -6.49
N LEU A 17 -9.62 3.77 -6.31
CA LEU A 17 -8.35 4.14 -6.96
C LEU A 17 -8.40 3.88 -8.47
N ARG A 18 -8.98 2.75 -8.91
CA ARG A 18 -9.14 2.43 -10.33
C ARG A 18 -9.93 3.51 -11.06
N ASP A 19 -11.04 3.97 -10.50
CA ASP A 19 -11.90 5.00 -11.09
C ASP A 19 -11.16 6.33 -11.25
N GLN A 20 -10.43 6.75 -10.21
CA GLN A 20 -9.67 7.99 -10.25
C GLN A 20 -8.49 7.96 -11.22
N LEU A 21 -7.81 6.82 -11.34
CA LEU A 21 -6.73 6.63 -12.31
C LEU A 21 -7.29 6.61 -13.73
N ARG A 22 -8.42 5.92 -13.96
CA ARG A 22 -9.09 5.90 -15.27
C ARG A 22 -9.52 7.29 -15.72
N ALA A 23 -10.07 8.10 -14.81
CA ALA A 23 -10.44 9.49 -15.09
C ALA A 23 -9.25 10.35 -15.55
N ARG A 24 -8.01 9.92 -15.27
CA ARG A 24 -6.75 10.56 -15.65
C ARG A 24 -6.02 9.84 -16.78
N GLY A 25 -6.69 8.91 -17.46
CA GLY A 25 -6.10 8.12 -18.56
C GLY A 25 -5.02 7.13 -18.11
N ARG A 26 -4.96 6.76 -16.82
CA ARG A 26 -4.01 5.78 -16.29
C ARG A 26 -4.68 4.42 -16.07
N THR A 27 -3.92 3.36 -16.27
CA THR A 27 -4.33 1.98 -16.00
C THR A 27 -3.75 1.49 -14.68
N MET A 28 -4.47 0.56 -14.04
CA MET A 28 -4.05 -0.10 -12.80
C MET A 28 -4.15 -1.62 -12.93
N HIS A 29 -3.18 -2.34 -12.38
CA HIS A 29 -3.29 -3.77 -12.09
C HIS A 29 -3.26 -3.99 -10.57
N TRP A 30 -4.06 -4.93 -10.08
CA TRP A 30 -4.25 -5.17 -8.65
C TRP A 30 -4.07 -6.65 -8.30
N THR A 31 -3.37 -6.91 -7.18
CA THR A 31 -3.11 -8.26 -6.67
C THR A 31 -3.37 -8.38 -5.16
N GLY A 32 -4.23 -7.53 -4.60
CA GLY A 32 -4.54 -7.54 -3.17
C GLY A 32 -5.40 -8.73 -2.74
N ALA A 33 -5.35 -9.08 -1.46
CA ALA A 33 -6.28 -10.02 -0.84
C ALA A 33 -6.37 -9.79 0.68
N SER A 34 -7.53 -10.04 1.26
CA SER A 34 -7.70 -9.94 2.71
C SER A 34 -6.85 -10.96 3.47
N GLY A 35 -6.33 -10.56 4.63
CA GLY A 35 -5.56 -11.42 5.53
C GLY A 35 -4.09 -11.63 5.15
N LEU A 36 -3.59 -11.00 4.08
CA LEU A 36 -2.17 -11.11 3.72
C LEU A 36 -1.28 -10.44 4.76
N ARG A 37 -0.16 -11.09 5.07
CA ARG A 37 0.97 -10.56 5.83
C ARG A 37 2.00 -9.93 4.89
N THR A 38 2.91 -9.13 5.42
CA THR A 38 3.89 -8.37 4.63
C THR A 38 4.71 -9.23 3.67
N GLU A 39 5.20 -10.39 4.10
CA GLU A 39 5.96 -11.31 3.24
C GLU A 39 5.15 -11.75 2.00
N GLN A 40 3.88 -12.12 2.20
CA GLN A 40 2.98 -12.55 1.12
C GLN A 40 2.63 -11.39 0.18
N VAL A 41 2.53 -10.17 0.71
CA VAL A 41 2.34 -8.96 -0.11
C VAL A 41 3.59 -8.71 -0.96
N ILE A 42 4.79 -8.84 -0.40
CA ILE A 42 6.07 -8.66 -1.12
C ILE A 42 6.22 -9.71 -2.22
N GLU A 43 5.91 -10.98 -1.97
CA GLU A 43 5.95 -12.03 -3.00
C GLU A 43 5.06 -11.68 -4.19
N ARG A 44 3.82 -11.24 -3.93
CA ARG A 44 2.89 -10.80 -4.96
C ARG A 44 3.37 -9.54 -5.68
N ALA A 45 3.95 -8.60 -4.95
CA ALA A 45 4.54 -7.39 -5.51
C ALA A 45 5.68 -7.74 -6.49
N ARG A 46 6.60 -8.63 -6.11
CA ARG A 46 7.67 -9.12 -7.00
C ARG A 46 7.11 -9.78 -8.25
N TRP A 47 6.11 -10.64 -8.09
CA TRP A 47 5.46 -11.31 -9.22
C TRP A 47 4.83 -10.31 -10.19
N VAL A 48 4.03 -9.36 -9.69
CA VAL A 48 3.32 -8.40 -10.55
C VAL A 48 4.27 -7.43 -11.24
N MET A 49 5.33 -6.96 -10.56
CA MET A 49 6.33 -6.10 -11.19
C MET A 49 7.06 -6.82 -12.35
N ALA A 50 7.31 -8.13 -12.21
CA ALA A 50 7.90 -8.93 -13.28
C ALA A 50 6.94 -9.11 -14.48
N GLN A 51 5.62 -9.09 -14.27
CA GLN A 51 4.62 -9.15 -15.35
C GLN A 51 4.43 -7.80 -16.06
N PHE A 52 4.68 -6.68 -15.38
CA PHE A 52 4.43 -5.33 -15.87
C PHE A 52 5.68 -4.45 -15.74
N PRO A 53 6.73 -4.69 -16.55
CA PRO A 53 7.99 -3.96 -16.45
C PRO A 53 7.86 -2.45 -16.73
N ASP A 54 6.83 -2.03 -17.48
CA ASP A 54 6.55 -0.62 -17.80
C ASP A 54 5.67 0.07 -16.74
N ALA A 55 5.49 -0.55 -15.57
CA ALA A 55 4.81 0.10 -14.45
C ALA A 55 5.62 1.29 -13.94
N SER A 56 4.94 2.39 -13.63
CA SER A 56 5.59 3.62 -13.17
C SER A 56 5.69 3.71 -11.65
N VAL A 57 4.84 2.96 -10.93
CA VAL A 57 4.75 3.00 -9.47
C VAL A 57 4.02 1.77 -8.95
N LEU A 58 4.49 1.24 -7.81
CA LEU A 58 3.82 0.21 -7.03
C LEU A 58 3.26 0.86 -5.76
N VAL A 59 1.97 0.67 -5.50
CA VAL A 59 1.31 1.04 -4.25
C VAL A 59 1.16 -0.22 -3.40
N VAL A 60 1.62 -0.17 -2.15
CA VAL A 60 1.64 -1.34 -1.25
C VAL A 60 0.93 -1.05 0.05
N SER A 61 0.02 -1.93 0.47
CA SER A 61 -0.55 -1.92 1.83
C SER A 61 -0.30 -3.23 2.55
N CYS A 62 0.31 -3.18 3.74
CA CYS A 62 0.58 -4.37 4.56
C CYS A 62 0.88 -3.99 6.02
N GLY A 63 1.15 -4.99 6.87
CA GLY A 63 1.50 -4.81 8.28
C GLY A 63 0.33 -4.94 9.25
N ALA A 64 -0.91 -4.70 8.81
CA ALA A 64 -2.08 -4.77 9.69
C ALA A 64 -2.30 -6.17 10.27
N ASN A 65 -2.10 -7.20 9.43
CA ASN A 65 -2.21 -8.60 9.85
C ASN A 65 -0.97 -9.08 10.61
N ASP A 66 0.22 -8.52 10.34
CA ASP A 66 1.45 -8.82 11.07
C ASP A 66 1.34 -8.39 12.55
N ALA A 67 0.76 -7.20 12.79
CA ALA A 67 0.51 -6.67 14.12
C ALA A 67 -0.51 -7.49 14.93
N SER A 68 -1.40 -8.23 14.27
CA SER A 68 -2.44 -9.02 14.92
C SER A 68 -1.92 -10.31 15.59
N VAL A 69 -0.73 -10.78 15.21
CA VAL A 69 -0.23 -12.12 15.62
C VAL A 69 0.77 -12.05 16.78
N ASN A 70 1.59 -10.99 16.91
CA ASN A 70 2.36 -10.59 18.10
C ASN A 70 3.24 -9.38 17.73
N GLY A 71 3.60 -8.52 18.69
CA GLY A 71 4.43 -7.32 18.43
C GLY A 71 5.81 -7.60 17.80
N ALA A 72 6.38 -8.79 17.99
CA ALA A 72 7.64 -9.21 17.38
C ALA A 72 7.58 -9.33 15.85
N ASN A 73 6.43 -9.80 15.31
CA ASN A 73 6.25 -10.01 13.87
C ASN A 73 6.22 -8.70 13.08
N LEU A 74 5.88 -7.58 13.74
CA LEU A 74 5.80 -6.29 13.07
C LEU A 74 7.18 -5.70 12.77
N THR A 75 8.18 -5.96 13.62
CA THR A 75 9.57 -5.56 13.34
C THR A 75 10.11 -6.30 12.13
N ASP A 76 9.87 -7.62 12.04
CA ASP A 76 10.32 -8.43 10.91
C ASP A 76 9.62 -8.01 9.61
N ALA A 77 8.32 -7.72 9.67
CA ALA A 77 7.56 -7.18 8.55
C ALA A 77 8.15 -5.85 8.05
N VAL A 78 8.50 -4.96 8.98
CA VAL A 78 9.14 -3.67 8.70
C VAL A 78 10.51 -3.85 8.01
N LEU A 79 11.34 -4.78 8.50
CA LEU A 79 12.65 -5.07 7.91
C LEU A 79 12.51 -5.64 6.50
N ALA A 80 11.59 -6.58 6.29
CA ALA A 80 11.31 -7.16 4.98
C ALA A 80 10.82 -6.11 3.98
N ALA A 81 9.94 -5.20 4.42
CA ALA A 81 9.44 -4.11 3.59
C ALA A 81 10.55 -3.11 3.21
N ARG A 82 11.48 -2.83 4.13
CA ARG A 82 12.66 -2.01 3.84
C ARG A 82 13.60 -2.67 2.82
N GLU A 83 13.94 -3.95 3.01
CA GLU A 83 14.77 -4.68 2.04
C GLU A 83 14.12 -4.73 0.65
N PHE A 84 12.80 -4.90 0.61
CA PHE A 84 12.05 -4.83 -0.62
C PHE A 84 12.12 -3.43 -1.27
N GLN A 85 11.96 -2.36 -0.49
CA GLN A 85 12.08 -0.98 -0.98
C GLN A 85 13.46 -0.71 -1.61
N GLU A 86 14.54 -1.20 -1.01
CA GLU A 86 15.92 -1.02 -1.48
C GLU A 86 16.19 -1.80 -2.79
N THR A 87 15.40 -2.84 -3.08
CA THR A 87 15.61 -3.74 -4.24
C THR A 87 14.52 -3.63 -5.31
N ALA A 88 13.48 -2.82 -5.09
CA ALA A 88 12.39 -2.65 -6.04
C ALA A 88 12.86 -1.89 -7.30
N PRO A 89 12.52 -2.37 -8.52
CA PRO A 89 12.98 -1.74 -9.76
C PRO A 89 12.18 -0.49 -10.17
N LEU A 90 11.16 -0.11 -9.40
CA LEU A 90 10.36 1.08 -9.62
C LEU A 90 9.96 1.73 -8.27
N PRO A 91 9.52 3.00 -8.27
CA PRO A 91 9.07 3.66 -7.04
C PRO A 91 7.97 2.85 -6.33
N VAL A 92 8.12 2.71 -5.01
CA VAL A 92 7.14 2.04 -4.15
C VAL A 92 6.55 3.07 -3.19
N LEU A 93 5.23 3.19 -3.21
CA LEU A 93 4.44 4.03 -2.31
C LEU A 93 3.79 3.14 -1.25
N TRP A 94 4.23 3.28 0.00
CA TRP A 94 3.71 2.50 1.11
C TRP A 94 2.51 3.19 1.72
N LEU A 95 1.47 2.40 1.93
CA LEU A 95 0.26 2.80 2.60
C LEU A 95 0.37 2.34 4.04
N SER A 96 0.26 3.27 4.98
CA SER A 96 0.25 2.98 6.42
C SER A 96 -1.17 2.60 6.85
N PRO A 97 -1.48 1.32 7.13
CA PRO A 97 -2.75 1.00 7.74
C PRO A 97 -2.91 1.75 9.06
N PRO A 98 -4.12 2.26 9.40
CA PRO A 98 -4.35 3.00 10.65
C PRO A 98 -3.85 2.24 11.89
N SER A 99 -4.05 0.92 11.93
CA SER A 99 -3.64 0.06 13.05
C SER A 99 -2.12 -0.02 13.24
N THR A 100 -1.34 0.27 12.21
CA THR A 100 0.12 0.16 12.23
C THR A 100 0.86 1.44 11.86
N ALA A 101 0.15 2.55 11.61
CA ALA A 101 0.72 3.78 11.05
C ALA A 101 1.94 4.32 11.81
N ARG A 102 1.95 4.22 13.15
CA ARG A 102 3.09 4.63 13.99
C ARG A 102 4.40 3.88 13.72
N TYR A 103 4.32 2.65 13.21
CA TYR A 103 5.48 1.83 12.91
C TYR A 103 6.03 2.15 11.53
N TRP A 104 5.14 2.30 10.55
CA TRP A 104 5.50 2.65 9.17
C TRP A 104 6.01 4.08 9.02
N ALA A 105 5.49 5.03 9.81
CA ALA A 105 5.93 6.43 9.79
C ALA A 105 7.24 6.69 10.57
N SER A 106 7.86 5.67 11.16
CA SER A 106 9.08 5.84 11.96
C SER A 106 10.29 6.05 11.04
N PRO A 107 11.10 7.10 11.24
CA PRO A 107 12.34 7.32 10.47
C PRO A 107 13.33 6.15 10.56
N ALA A 108 13.28 5.36 11.65
CA ALA A 108 14.12 4.19 11.84
C ALA A 108 13.79 3.02 10.90
N VAL A 109 12.60 3.03 10.30
CA VAL A 109 12.11 1.99 9.41
C VAL A 109 12.65 2.17 7.99
N GLY A 110 13.03 3.39 7.59
CA GLY A 110 13.70 3.65 6.31
C GLY A 110 12.87 3.32 5.07
N ILE A 111 11.58 3.02 5.25
CA ILE A 111 10.61 2.84 4.18
C ILE A 111 10.14 4.24 3.80
N GLY A 112 10.53 4.71 2.61
CA GLY A 112 10.52 6.11 2.20
C GLY A 112 9.33 6.94 2.67
N GLU A 113 8.30 7.05 1.84
CA GLU A 113 7.10 7.82 2.16
C GLU A 113 5.94 6.92 2.53
N THR A 114 5.20 7.33 3.56
CA THR A 114 3.97 6.66 3.95
C THR A 114 2.81 7.65 3.96
N LEU A 115 1.67 7.25 3.41
CA LEU A 115 0.46 8.08 3.44
C LEU A 115 -0.31 7.83 4.75
N PRO A 116 -0.51 8.85 5.61
CA PRO A 116 -1.28 8.71 6.83
C PRO A 116 -2.77 8.54 6.52
N VAL A 117 -3.48 7.89 7.44
CA VAL A 117 -4.91 7.64 7.31
C VAL A 117 -5.61 8.12 8.58
N ASP A 118 -6.21 9.31 8.52
CA ASP A 118 -7.13 9.80 9.55
C ASP A 118 -8.56 9.71 9.01
N LEU A 119 -9.20 8.56 9.22
CA LEU A 119 -10.50 8.24 8.63
C LEU A 119 -11.41 7.56 9.65
N PRO A 120 -12.74 7.70 9.52
CA PRO A 120 -13.69 6.95 10.34
C PRO A 120 -13.54 5.44 10.08
N LEU A 121 -13.27 4.68 11.15
CA LEU A 121 -13.13 3.21 11.14
C LEU A 121 -14.34 2.57 11.82
N PRO A 122 -15.46 2.32 11.11
CA PRO A 122 -16.70 1.78 11.70
C PRO A 122 -16.51 0.45 12.43
N ASP A 123 -15.61 -0.41 11.96
CA ASP A 123 -15.25 -1.70 12.58
C ASP A 123 -13.94 -1.62 13.39
N ARG A 124 -13.43 -0.39 13.62
CA ARG A 124 -12.14 -0.09 14.25
C ARG A 124 -10.91 -0.56 13.47
N GLN A 125 -11.08 -1.01 12.23
CA GLN A 125 -9.98 -1.52 11.41
C GLN A 125 -10.00 -0.90 10.01
N HIS A 126 -11.10 -1.00 9.29
CA HIS A 126 -11.25 -0.58 7.89
C HIS A 126 -12.00 0.74 7.77
N PRO A 127 -11.58 1.64 6.87
CA PRO A 127 -12.37 2.79 6.46
C PRO A 127 -13.72 2.39 5.88
N ASN A 128 -14.70 3.29 5.97
CA ASN A 128 -15.91 3.16 5.15
C ASN A 128 -15.64 3.58 3.68
N ALA A 129 -16.65 3.50 2.82
CA ALA A 129 -16.53 3.86 1.39
C ALA A 129 -16.06 5.31 1.17
N ALA A 130 -16.51 6.26 1.99
CA ALA A 130 -16.05 7.65 1.91
C ALA A 130 -14.57 7.78 2.30
N GLY A 131 -14.15 6.99 3.29
CA GLY A 131 -12.76 6.93 3.70
C GLY A 131 -11.85 6.37 2.60
N TYR A 132 -12.20 5.24 1.99
CA TYR A 132 -11.42 4.70 0.88
C TYR A 132 -11.36 5.64 -0.32
N ARG A 133 -12.45 6.38 -0.60
CA ARG A 133 -12.46 7.43 -1.61
C ARG A 133 -11.44 8.53 -1.29
N SER A 134 -11.50 9.11 -0.10
CA SER A 134 -10.54 10.14 0.33
C SER A 134 -9.09 9.62 0.29
N TRP A 135 -8.86 8.37 0.69
CA TRP A 135 -7.53 7.79 0.64
C TRP A 135 -7.02 7.62 -0.79
N SER A 136 -7.86 7.16 -1.71
CA SER A 136 -7.50 7.08 -3.12
C SER A 136 -7.20 8.44 -3.75
N GLU A 137 -7.85 9.54 -3.31
CA GLU A 137 -7.52 10.90 -3.76
C GLU A 137 -6.11 11.32 -3.31
N GLN A 138 -5.74 11.00 -2.06
CA GLN A 138 -4.40 11.26 -1.55
C GLN A 138 -3.33 10.47 -2.32
N ILE A 139 -3.60 9.20 -2.61
CA ILE A 139 -2.71 8.37 -3.44
C ILE A 139 -2.52 9.03 -4.80
N VAL A 140 -3.61 9.40 -5.48
CA VAL A 140 -3.54 9.97 -6.83
C VAL A 140 -2.79 11.30 -6.84
N ARG A 141 -3.05 12.19 -5.88
CA ARG A 141 -2.30 13.44 -5.73
C ARG A 141 -0.80 13.16 -5.57
N ARG A 142 -0.45 12.15 -4.77
CA ARG A 142 0.95 11.80 -4.57
C ARG A 142 1.59 11.20 -5.82
N LEU A 143 0.84 10.39 -6.57
CA LEU A 143 1.29 9.86 -7.85
C LEU A 143 1.55 10.98 -8.87
N GLU A 144 0.77 12.05 -8.85
CA GLU A 144 0.99 13.23 -9.70
C GLU A 144 2.30 13.94 -9.31
N GLU A 145 2.60 14.07 -8.01
CA GLU A 145 3.85 14.67 -7.51
C GLU A 145 5.10 13.83 -7.89
N ILE A 146 4.98 12.50 -7.93
CA ILE A 146 6.09 11.61 -8.34
C ILE A 146 6.37 11.68 -9.84
N ASN A 147 5.37 12.00 -10.67
CA ASN A 147 5.47 11.98 -12.14
C ASN A 147 5.51 13.39 -12.77
N GLY A 148 5.53 14.45 -11.97
CA GLY A 148 5.59 15.85 -12.40
C GLY A 148 7.00 16.41 -12.45
#